data_AF-R7W1W9-F1
#
_entry.id   AF-R7W1W9-F1
#
_cell.length_a   1.000
_cell.length_b   1.000
_cell.length_c   1.000
_cell.angle_alpha   90.00
_cell.angle_beta   90.00
_cell.angle_gamma   90.00
#
_symmetry.space_group_name_H-M   'P 1'
#
loop_
_entity.id
_entity.type
_entity.pdbx_description
1 polymer ?
#
loop_
_entity_poly.entity_id
_entity_poly.type
_entity_poly.pdbx_seq_one_letter_code
_entity_poly.pdbx_strand_id
1 'polypeptide(L)'
;MMLLRLGAARTLVVSSLRGAEAVLRTHDHILASRPSSVVSDILTYGSSDMAFAPYGEYWRQVRKLVTTHMLSVKKVQSFRSAAMEEVVCGFYDRSMLIRE
;
A
#
# COMPACT_ATOMS: atom_id res chain seq x y z
N MET A 1 -13.36 -18.35 7.12
CA MET A 1 -12.09 -18.65 6.45
C MET A 1 -12.38 -19.66 5.36
N MET A 2 -11.86 -19.48 4.15
CA MET A 2 -12.08 -20.38 3.00
C MET A 2 -10.75 -20.56 2.28
N LEU A 3 -10.37 -21.80 1.95
CA LEU A 3 -9.15 -22.08 1.19
C LEU A 3 -9.49 -22.34 -0.28
N LEU A 4 -8.89 -21.55 -1.17
CA LEU A 4 -9.01 -21.69 -2.62
C LEU A 4 -7.68 -22.11 -3.24
N ARG A 5 -7.74 -22.74 -4.41
CA ARG A 5 -6.59 -23.01 -5.26
C ARG A 5 -6.72 -22.19 -6.55
N LEU A 6 -5.87 -21.17 -6.70
CA LEU A 6 -5.79 -20.34 -7.90
C LEU A 6 -4.62 -20.85 -8.75
N GLY A 7 -4.91 -21.79 -9.65
CA GLY A 7 -3.88 -22.54 -10.37
C GLY A 7 -2.97 -23.32 -9.41
N ALA A 8 -1.67 -23.04 -9.42
CA ALA A 8 -0.71 -23.64 -8.51
C ALA A 8 -0.68 -22.99 -7.11
N ALA A 9 -1.23 -21.78 -6.96
CA ALA A 9 -1.19 -21.03 -5.70
C ALA A 9 -2.35 -21.41 -4.77
N ARG A 10 -2.05 -21.59 -3.48
CA ARG A 10 -3.07 -21.75 -2.43
C ARG A 10 -3.38 -20.39 -1.82
N THR A 11 -4.65 -20.03 -1.77
CA THR A 11 -5.11 -18.70 -1.30
C THR A 11 -6.10 -18.86 -0.16
N LEU A 12 -5.76 -18.34 1.01
CA LEU A 12 -6.66 -18.30 2.17
C LEU A 12 -7.48 -17.00 2.16
N VAL A 13 -8.79 -17.13 2.03
CA VAL A 13 -9.74 -16.01 2.08
C VAL A 13 -10.25 -15.83 3.51
N VAL A 14 -10.10 -14.61 4.01
CA VAL A 14 -10.50 -14.20 5.36
C VAL A 14 -11.68 -13.23 5.25
N SER A 15 -12.87 -13.68 5.65
CA SER A 15 -14.14 -12.94 5.49
C SER A 15 -14.83 -12.60 6.81
N SER A 16 -14.12 -12.68 7.94
CA SER A 16 -14.67 -12.35 9.26
C SER A 16 -13.76 -11.37 10.01
N LEU A 17 -14.35 -10.51 10.84
CA LEU A 17 -13.61 -9.53 11.65
C LEU A 17 -12.54 -10.20 12.52
N ARG A 18 -12.92 -11.24 13.28
CA ARG A 18 -12.00 -12.01 14.13
C ARG A 18 -10.86 -12.64 13.33
N GLY A 19 -11.15 -13.10 12.11
CA GLY A 19 -10.13 -13.65 11.22
C GLY A 19 -9.17 -12.59 10.71
N ALA A 20 -9.69 -11.42 10.33
CA ALA A 20 -8.89 -10.30 9.86
C ALA A 20 -7.98 -9.76 10.98
N GLU A 21 -8.48 -9.65 12.20
CA GLU A 21 -7.68 -9.27 13.38
C GLU A 21 -6.55 -10.28 13.64
N ALA A 22 -6.85 -11.58 13.60
CA ALA A 22 -5.84 -12.60 13.78
C ALA A 22 -4.72 -12.53 12.73
N VAL A 23 -5.04 -12.18 11.47
CA VAL A 23 -4.07 -12.12 10.37
C VAL A 23 -3.31 -10.79 10.30
N LEU A 24 -3.99 -9.67 10.53
CA LEU A 24 -3.44 -8.32 10.33
C LEU A 24 -2.87 -7.71 11.61
N ARG A 25 -3.14 -8.28 12.78
CA ARG A 25 -2.59 -7.82 14.07
C ARG A 25 -1.85 -8.91 14.81
N THR A 26 -2.50 -10.04 15.10
CA THR A 26 -1.91 -11.06 15.99
C THR A 26 -0.73 -11.80 15.33
N HIS A 27 -0.86 -12.12 14.04
CA HIS A 27 0.15 -12.86 13.26
C HIS A 27 0.68 -12.02 12.09
N ASP A 28 0.65 -10.69 12.23
CA ASP A 28 1.04 -9.75 11.18
C ASP A 28 2.49 -9.96 10.74
N HIS A 29 3.41 -10.23 11.66
CA HIS A 29 4.83 -10.45 11.40
C HIS A 29 5.10 -11.69 10.54
N ILE A 30 4.32 -12.77 10.70
CA ILE A 30 4.49 -14.01 9.92
C ILE A 30 3.90 -13.83 8.52
N LEU A 31 2.80 -13.09 8.42
CA LEU A 31 2.04 -12.88 7.19
C LEU A 31 2.38 -11.55 6.49
N ALA A 32 3.46 -10.89 6.91
CA ALA A 32 3.87 -9.61 6.37
C ALA A 32 4.38 -9.71 4.92
N SER A 33 5.06 -10.81 4.58
CA SER A 33 5.59 -11.04 3.24
C SER A 33 4.48 -11.23 2.20
N ARG A 34 4.75 -10.80 0.96
CA ARG A 34 3.85 -11.01 -0.19
C ARG A 34 4.30 -12.21 -1.02
N PRO A 35 3.37 -12.96 -1.65
CA PRO A 35 3.73 -13.98 -2.63
C PRO A 35 4.52 -13.36 -3.79
N SER A 36 5.58 -14.05 -4.23
CA SER A 36 6.40 -13.61 -5.36
C SER A 36 5.57 -13.53 -6.64
N SER A 37 5.70 -12.44 -7.38
CA SER A 37 5.06 -12.24 -8.68
C SER A 37 6.08 -11.72 -9.68
N VAL A 38 6.08 -12.29 -10.88
CA VAL A 38 6.94 -11.80 -11.98
C VAL A 38 6.66 -10.32 -12.27
N VAL A 39 5.40 -9.90 -12.13
CA VAL A 39 5.00 -8.50 -12.32
C VAL A 39 5.62 -7.60 -11.25
N SER A 40 5.62 -8.03 -9.98
CA SER A 40 6.25 -7.23 -8.93
C SER A 40 7.75 -7.15 -9.17
N ASP A 41 8.40 -8.26 -9.53
CA ASP A 41 9.84 -8.27 -9.80
C ASP A 41 10.23 -7.31 -10.94
N ILE A 42 9.44 -7.24 -12.00
CA ILE A 42 9.71 -6.31 -13.11
C ILE A 42 9.47 -4.86 -12.69
N LEU A 43 8.33 -4.57 -12.06
CA LEU A 43 7.93 -3.18 -11.75
C LEU A 43 8.72 -2.56 -10.60
N THR A 44 9.26 -3.38 -9.71
CA THR A 44 9.89 -2.94 -8.46
C THR A 44 11.33 -3.37 -8.33
N TYR A 45 11.98 -3.62 -9.48
CA TYR A 45 13.41 -3.96 -9.56
C TYR A 45 13.78 -5.12 -8.63
N GLY A 46 13.11 -6.25 -8.84
CA GLY A 46 13.29 -7.48 -8.06
C GLY A 46 12.58 -7.49 -6.71
N SER A 47 11.39 -6.89 -6.61
CA SER A 47 10.62 -6.83 -5.35
C SER A 47 11.45 -6.19 -4.23
N SER A 48 12.14 -5.10 -4.53
CA SER A 48 12.98 -4.35 -3.58
C SER A 48 12.31 -3.07 -3.06
N ASP A 49 11.01 -2.91 -3.29
CA ASP A 49 10.25 -1.75 -2.81
C ASP A 49 9.58 -1.99 -1.44
N MET A 50 8.91 -0.96 -0.92
CA MET A 50 8.19 -1.05 0.35
C MET A 50 6.96 -1.99 0.32
N ALA A 51 6.30 -2.14 -0.82
CA ALA A 51 5.04 -2.86 -0.92
C ALA A 51 5.23 -4.36 -1.20
N PHE A 52 6.21 -4.74 -2.03
CA PHE A 52 6.41 -6.14 -2.43
C PHE A 52 7.65 -6.81 -1.84
N ALA A 53 8.58 -6.08 -1.23
CA ALA A 53 9.73 -6.73 -0.61
C ALA A 53 9.34 -7.70 0.50
N PRO A 54 9.99 -8.87 0.58
CA PRO A 54 9.75 -9.84 1.63
C PRO A 54 10.09 -9.23 2.99
N TYR A 55 9.35 -9.63 4.02
CA TYR A 55 9.59 -9.15 5.36
C TYR A 55 11.00 -9.55 5.82
N GLY A 56 11.76 -8.54 6.23
CA GLY A 56 13.16 -8.69 6.60
C GLY A 56 13.70 -7.35 7.09
N GLU A 57 15.02 -7.31 7.34
CA GLU A 57 15.60 -6.09 7.91
C GLU A 57 15.57 -4.91 6.94
N TYR A 58 15.83 -5.17 5.67
CA TYR A 58 15.70 -4.18 4.61
C TYR A 58 14.31 -3.54 4.60
N TRP A 59 13.25 -4.35 4.57
CA TRP A 59 11.87 -3.87 4.55
C TRP A 59 11.54 -3.04 5.79
N ARG A 60 12.00 -3.44 6.99
CA ARG A 60 11.79 -2.68 8.23
C ARG A 60 12.47 -1.31 8.19
N GLN A 61 13.68 -1.22 7.65
CA GLN A 61 14.41 0.04 7.51
C GLN A 61 13.72 1.00 6.53
N VAL A 62 13.34 0.50 5.36
CA VAL A 62 12.59 1.28 4.35
C VAL A 62 11.25 1.74 4.93
N ARG A 63 10.53 0.86 5.64
CA ARG A 63 9.29 1.20 6.34
C ARG A 63 9.46 2.33 7.34
N LYS A 64 10.51 2.25 8.17
CA LYS A 64 10.84 3.28 9.14
C LYS A 64 11.15 4.62 8.46
N LEU A 65 11.93 4.60 7.38
CA LEU A 65 12.33 5.81 6.65
C LEU A 65 11.11 6.54 6.06
N VAL A 66 10.27 5.84 5.30
CA VAL A 66 9.08 6.46 4.68
C VAL A 66 8.09 6.92 5.75
N THR A 67 7.85 6.13 6.80
CA THR A 67 6.92 6.53 7.88
C THR A 67 7.42 7.79 8.60
N THR A 68 8.73 7.91 8.83
CA THR A 68 9.31 9.04 9.58
C THR A 68 9.44 10.29 8.71
N HIS A 69 9.85 10.14 7.45
CA HIS A 69 10.25 11.28 6.62
C HIS A 69 9.25 11.66 5.54
N MET A 70 8.46 10.72 5.02
CA MET A 70 7.51 10.98 3.93
C MET A 70 6.07 11.05 4.43
N LEU A 71 5.66 10.14 5.30
CA LEU A 71 4.28 9.99 5.78
C LEU A 71 4.07 10.51 7.20
N SER A 72 4.99 11.33 7.72
CA SER A 72 4.82 11.95 9.03
C SER A 72 3.78 13.07 8.97
N VAL A 73 3.11 13.33 10.09
CA VAL A 73 2.09 14.38 10.23
C VAL A 73 2.61 15.74 9.74
N LYS A 74 3.86 16.08 10.09
CA LYS A 74 4.52 17.31 9.64
C LYS A 74 4.64 17.38 8.12
N LYS A 75 5.03 16.27 7.48
CA LYS A 75 5.20 16.23 6.03
C LYS A 75 3.86 16.28 5.31
N VAL A 76 2.86 15.56 5.80
CA VAL A 76 1.48 15.63 5.27
C VAL A 76 0.93 17.05 5.36
N GLN A 77 1.12 17.74 6.49
CA GLN A 77 0.69 19.14 6.64
C GLN A 77 1.45 20.07 5.69
N SER A 78 2.74 19.84 5.43
CA SER A 78 3.50 20.66 4.50
C SER A 78 3.00 20.57 3.05
N PHE A 79 2.45 19.42 2.64
CA PHE A 79 1.87 19.23 1.31
C PHE A 79 0.41 19.69 1.20
N ARG A 80 -0.21 20.12 2.30
CA ARG A 80 -1.63 20.47 2.32
C ARG A 80 -1.99 21.57 1.33
N SER A 81 -1.17 22.63 1.24
CA SER A 81 -1.46 23.76 0.34
C SER A 81 -1.39 23.34 -1.13
N ALA A 82 -0.38 22.56 -1.52
CA ALA A 82 -0.24 22.04 -2.88
C ALA A 82 -1.42 21.11 -3.25
N ALA A 83 -1.81 20.20 -2.34
CA ALA A 83 -2.96 19.34 -2.56
C ALA A 83 -4.29 20.12 -2.67
N MET A 84 -4.46 21.17 -1.86
CA MET A 84 -5.64 22.04 -1.96
C MET A 84 -5.67 22.82 -3.28
N GLU A 85 -4.51 23.28 -3.76
CA GLU A 85 -4.40 23.95 -5.04
C GLU A 85 -4.78 23.03 -6.21
N GLU A 86 -4.32 21.77 -6.23
CA GLU A 86 -4.72 20.79 -7.25
C GLU A 86 -6.22 20.51 -7.23
N VAL A 87 -6.81 20.36 -6.04
CA VAL A 87 -8.25 20.14 -5.89
C VAL A 87 -9.02 21.35 -6.42
N VAL A 88 -8.63 22.57 -6.02
CA VAL A 88 -9.28 23.82 -6.43
C VAL A 88 -9.10 24.06 -7.94
N CYS A 89 -7.89 23.91 -8.47
CA CYS A 89 -7.60 24.04 -9.90
C CYS A 89 -8.40 23.01 -10.73
N GLY A 90 -8.48 21.76 -10.27
CA GLY A 90 -9.30 20.74 -10.91
C GLY A 90 -10.81 21.04 -10.88
N PHE A 91 -11.31 21.70 -9.84
CA PHE A 91 -12.68 22.20 -9.81
C PHE A 91 -12.91 23.33 -10.83
N TYR A 92 -11.97 24.27 -10.94
CA TYR A 92 -12.06 25.34 -11.93
C TYR A 92 -11.98 24.81 -13.37
N ASP A 93 -11.09 23.86 -13.66
CA ASP A 93 -10.94 23.24 -14.98
C ASP A 93 -12.22 22.49 -15.42
N ARG A 94 -12.83 21.72 -14.49
CA ARG A 94 -14.16 21.09 -14.75
C ARG A 94 -15.28 22.08 -14.95
N SER A 95 -15.25 23.23 -14.26
CA SER A 95 -16.29 24.25 -14.40
C SER A 95 -16.21 25.00 -15.74
N MET A 96 -15.03 25.03 -16.37
CA MET A 96 -14.82 25.63 -17.69
C MET A 96 -15.32 24.70 -18.81
N LEU A 97 -15.13 23.39 -18.66
CA LEU A 97 -15.63 22.35 -19.58
C LEU A 97 -17.15 22.18 -19.63
N ILE A 98 -17.91 22.74 -18.68
CA ILE A 98 -19.39 22.67 -18.64
C ILE A 98 -20.03 23.96 -19.23
N ARG A 99 -19.21 24.95 -19.62
CA ARG A 99 -19.69 26.23 -20.20
C ARG A 99 -19.57 26.32 -21.73
N GLU A 100 -19.19 25.22 -22.40
CA GLU A 100 -19.30 25.03 -23.86
C GLU A 100 -20.35 23.96 -24.17
#